data_AF-A0A255RA48-F1
#
_entry.id   AF-A0A255RA48-F1
#
_cell.length_a   1.000
_cell.length_b   1.000
_cell.length_c   1.000
_cell.angle_alpha   90.00
_cell.angle_beta   90.00
_cell.angle_gamma   90.00
#
_symmetry.space_group_name_H-M   'P 1'
#
loop_
_entity.id
_entity.type
_entity.pdbx_description
1 polymer ?
#
loop_
_entity_poly.entity_id
_entity_poly.type
_entity_poly.pdbx_seq_one_letter_code
_entity_poly.pdbx_strand_id
1 'polypeptide(L)'
;MEPEKYIRPTNEQPLSPTEKNELLEKYFAHYESIAKKNPQLLNMKLPRGAFEDLLNKVGVTLLEESQQLASSPGPMREFLDATEPPEFLDQRLTTEFRSYCLALNALKQWVSAESAATDRFLLGGTARTQCRKLADHCLVTGDKLEDSVVELHHPVRDGRPPIPLSKAGHDEIEFTTASSDDPIGIALREIKRQGNRSWVMLRKGCMALIGEDVTDTTAAVLASSKTFARKANQASGLTYEALLDWLNENNLGN
;
A
#
# COMPACT_ATOMS: atom_id res chain seq x y z
N MET A 1 -22.35 -24.87 19.47
CA MET A 1 -20.96 -25.28 19.21
C MET A 1 -20.09 -24.12 19.63
N GLU A 2 -19.08 -24.35 20.47
CA GLU A 2 -18.12 -23.28 20.75
C GLU A 2 -17.40 -22.91 19.45
N PRO A 3 -17.17 -21.60 19.18
CA PRO A 3 -16.42 -21.20 18.00
C PRO A 3 -15.02 -21.80 18.08
N GLU A 4 -14.55 -22.38 16.98
CA GLU A 4 -13.18 -22.88 16.89
C GLU A 4 -12.20 -21.73 17.21
N LYS A 5 -11.29 -21.99 18.14
CA LYS A 5 -10.30 -21.00 18.55
C LYS A 5 -9.27 -20.84 17.43
N TYR A 6 -9.07 -19.61 16.97
CA TYR A 6 -7.98 -19.29 16.06
C TYR A 6 -6.62 -19.67 16.66
N ILE A 7 -5.85 -20.46 15.92
CA ILE A 7 -4.48 -20.86 16.26
C ILE A 7 -3.54 -20.20 15.24
N ARG A 8 -2.58 -19.42 15.74
CA ARG A 8 -1.57 -18.79 14.89
C ARG A 8 -0.67 -19.85 14.25
N PRO A 9 -0.28 -19.68 12.98
CA PRO A 9 0.79 -20.48 12.38
C PRO A 9 2.10 -20.35 13.17
N THR A 10 2.77 -21.47 13.38
CA THR A 10 4.08 -21.54 14.02
C THR A 10 5.07 -22.26 13.11
N ASN A 11 6.36 -21.93 13.25
CA ASN A 11 7.40 -22.65 12.54
C ASN A 11 7.77 -23.91 13.35
N GLU A 12 7.43 -25.08 12.82
CA GLU A 12 7.73 -26.38 13.42
C GLU A 12 9.23 -26.73 13.40
N GLN A 13 10.00 -26.05 12.56
CA GLN A 13 11.44 -26.25 12.37
C GLN A 13 12.19 -24.92 12.62
N PRO A 14 12.31 -24.49 13.89
CA PRO A 14 12.97 -23.24 14.22
C PRO A 14 14.46 -23.31 13.88
N LEU A 15 14.96 -22.28 13.20
CA LEU A 15 16.35 -22.16 12.83
C LEU A 15 17.22 -21.73 14.02
N SER A 16 18.37 -22.37 14.18
CA SER A 16 19.45 -21.91 15.06
C SER A 16 20.04 -20.57 14.57
N PRO A 17 20.79 -19.84 15.42
CA PRO A 17 21.45 -18.60 15.00
C PRO A 17 22.37 -18.78 13.78
N THR A 18 23.09 -19.89 13.70
CA THR A 18 23.98 -20.19 12.56
C THR A 18 23.18 -20.41 11.29
N GLU A 19 22.12 -21.23 11.34
CA GLU A 19 21.26 -21.49 10.18
C GLU A 19 20.56 -20.23 9.68
N LYS A 20 20.18 -19.30 10.58
CA LYS A 20 19.61 -18.00 10.19
C LYS A 20 20.62 -17.16 9.41
N ASN A 21 21.87 -17.10 9.86
CA ASN A 21 22.91 -16.35 9.16
C ASN A 21 23.17 -16.95 7.78
N GLU A 22 23.36 -18.27 7.68
CA GLU A 22 23.58 -18.95 6.39
C GLU A 22 22.39 -18.78 5.43
N LEU A 23 21.16 -18.82 5.96
CA LEU A 23 19.95 -18.60 5.16
C LEU A 23 19.94 -17.17 4.62
N LEU A 24 20.23 -16.18 5.46
CA LEU A 24 20.22 -14.78 5.05
C LEU A 24 21.35 -14.49 4.05
N GLU A 25 22.56 -15.02 4.23
CA GLU A 25 23.63 -14.88 3.23
C GLU A 25 23.19 -15.39 1.85
N LYS A 26 22.60 -16.59 1.79
CA LYS A 26 22.04 -17.15 0.55
C LYS A 26 20.90 -16.30 0.00
N TYR A 27 20.04 -15.78 0.88
CA TYR A 27 18.92 -14.91 0.52
C TYR A 27 19.40 -13.61 -0.14
N PHE A 28 20.39 -12.95 0.45
CA PHE A 28 20.98 -11.73 -0.09
C PHE A 28 21.67 -11.97 -1.43
N ALA A 29 22.51 -13.00 -1.54
CA ALA A 29 23.17 -13.34 -2.80
C ALA A 29 22.16 -13.65 -3.92
N HIS A 30 21.05 -14.31 -3.58
CA HIS A 30 19.97 -14.56 -4.52
C HIS A 30 19.34 -13.26 -5.05
N TYR A 31 18.98 -12.33 -4.15
CA TYR A 31 18.34 -11.08 -4.56
C TYR A 31 19.29 -10.09 -5.20
N GLU A 32 20.58 -10.12 -4.87
CA GLU A 32 21.61 -9.39 -5.60
C GLU A 32 21.72 -9.87 -7.05
N SER A 33 21.67 -11.19 -7.28
CA SER A 33 21.63 -11.78 -8.62
C SER A 33 20.36 -11.37 -9.40
N ILE A 34 19.21 -11.28 -8.71
CA ILE A 34 17.97 -10.78 -9.30
C ILE A 34 18.12 -9.30 -9.66
N ALA A 35 18.61 -8.46 -8.74
CA ALA A 35 18.77 -7.02 -8.96
C ALA A 35 19.64 -6.72 -10.18
N LYS A 36 20.75 -7.44 -10.35
CA LYS A 36 21.65 -7.31 -11.52
C LYS A 36 20.98 -7.69 -12.84
N LYS A 37 20.00 -8.61 -12.83
CA LYS A 37 19.32 -9.09 -14.03
C LYS A 37 18.09 -8.24 -14.38
N ASN A 38 17.26 -7.99 -13.38
CA ASN A 38 15.97 -7.31 -13.50
C ASN A 38 15.56 -6.81 -12.10
N PRO A 39 15.91 -5.56 -11.74
CA PRO A 39 15.59 -5.00 -10.43
C PRO A 39 14.08 -4.81 -10.21
N GLN A 40 13.26 -4.79 -11.28
CA GLN A 40 11.80 -4.68 -11.16
C GLN A 40 11.16 -5.91 -10.48
N LEU A 41 11.80 -7.08 -10.58
CA LEU A 41 11.36 -8.28 -9.85
C LEU A 41 11.42 -8.11 -8.34
N LEU A 42 12.20 -7.13 -7.85
CA LEU A 42 12.23 -6.79 -6.44
C LEU A 42 11.00 -6.03 -6.00
N ASN A 43 10.08 -5.57 -6.84
CA ASN A 43 8.94 -4.78 -6.36
C ASN A 43 7.62 -5.24 -7.01
N MET A 44 7.53 -6.54 -7.27
CA MET A 44 6.30 -7.17 -7.73
C MET A 44 5.19 -7.01 -6.68
N LYS A 45 4.05 -6.49 -7.12
CA LYS A 45 2.86 -6.33 -6.29
C LYS A 45 1.80 -7.31 -6.77
N LEU A 46 1.14 -7.96 -5.81
CA LEU A 46 -0.05 -8.73 -6.12
C LEU A 46 -1.16 -7.77 -6.62
N PRO A 47 -1.92 -8.12 -7.67
CA PRO A 47 -3.05 -7.31 -8.11
C PRO A 47 -4.04 -7.06 -6.96
N ARG A 48 -4.61 -5.85 -6.88
CA ARG A 48 -5.53 -5.46 -5.80
C ARG A 48 -6.73 -6.41 -5.67
N GLY A 49 -7.25 -6.91 -6.79
CA GLY A 49 -8.40 -7.83 -6.82
C GLY A 49 -8.12 -9.23 -6.27
N ALA A 50 -6.86 -9.61 -6.04
CA ALA A 50 -6.52 -10.97 -5.61
C ALA A 50 -7.10 -11.37 -4.24
N PHE A 51 -7.49 -10.38 -3.42
CA PHE A 51 -8.10 -10.59 -2.10
C PHE A 51 -9.50 -9.98 -1.98
N GLU A 52 -10.11 -9.55 -3.07
CA GLU A 52 -11.40 -8.83 -3.04
C GLU A 52 -12.48 -9.64 -2.32
N ASP A 53 -12.67 -10.90 -2.68
CA ASP A 53 -13.66 -11.79 -2.04
C ASP A 53 -13.42 -11.97 -0.54
N LEU A 54 -12.16 -12.08 -0.13
CA LEU A 54 -11.80 -12.21 1.28
C LEU A 54 -12.11 -10.91 2.04
N LEU A 55 -11.71 -9.76 1.48
CA LEU A 55 -11.94 -8.46 2.10
C LEU A 55 -13.44 -8.15 2.20
N ASN A 56 -14.22 -8.53 1.19
CA ASN A 56 -15.68 -8.42 1.22
C ASN A 56 -16.28 -9.28 2.34
N LYS A 57 -15.84 -10.53 2.49
CA LYS A 57 -16.28 -11.40 3.61
C LYS A 57 -15.94 -10.78 4.96
N VAL A 58 -14.72 -10.29 5.15
CA VAL A 58 -14.31 -9.60 6.38
C VAL A 58 -15.18 -8.37 6.64
N GLY A 59 -15.47 -7.58 5.62
CA GLY A 59 -16.34 -6.40 5.72
C GLY A 59 -17.76 -6.74 6.15
N VAL A 60 -18.38 -7.75 5.54
CA VAL A 60 -19.71 -8.24 5.89
C VAL A 60 -19.72 -8.77 7.33
N THR A 61 -18.78 -9.64 7.70
CA THR A 61 -18.69 -10.18 9.06
C THR A 61 -18.52 -9.08 10.10
N LEU A 62 -17.67 -8.08 9.85
CA LEU A 62 -17.52 -6.94 10.77
C LEU A 62 -18.83 -6.18 10.96
N LEU A 63 -19.59 -5.95 9.90
CA LEU A 63 -20.88 -5.24 9.99
C LEU A 63 -21.89 -6.05 10.80
N GLU A 64 -22.04 -7.34 10.51
CA GLU A 64 -22.96 -8.25 11.22
C GLU A 64 -22.62 -8.34 12.70
N GLU A 65 -21.37 -8.63 13.04
CA GLU A 65 -20.90 -8.72 14.43
C GLU A 65 -21.06 -7.39 15.17
N SER A 66 -20.79 -6.27 14.52
CA SER A 66 -20.93 -4.94 15.13
C SER A 66 -22.39 -4.61 15.46
N GLN A 67 -23.33 -4.99 14.60
CA GLN A 67 -24.77 -4.82 14.84
C GLN A 67 -25.25 -5.72 16.00
N GLN A 68 -24.78 -6.96 16.04
CA GLN A 68 -25.12 -7.89 17.13
C GLN A 68 -24.57 -7.40 18.47
N LEU A 69 -23.32 -6.95 18.51
CA LEU A 69 -22.68 -6.42 19.73
C LEU A 69 -23.31 -5.10 20.19
N ALA A 70 -23.83 -4.29 19.28
CA ALA A 70 -24.54 -3.05 19.59
C ALA A 70 -25.95 -3.27 20.19
N SER A 71 -26.60 -4.37 19.82
CA SER A 71 -27.98 -4.68 20.22
C SER A 71 -28.08 -5.63 21.42
N SER A 72 -27.03 -6.40 21.70
CA SER A 72 -27.00 -7.39 22.78
C SER A 72 -26.46 -6.79 24.09
N PRO A 73 -27.02 -7.14 25.27
CA PRO A 73 -26.42 -6.80 26.55
C PRO A 73 -24.97 -7.32 26.66
N GLY A 74 -24.06 -6.47 27.15
CA GLY A 74 -22.66 -6.84 27.34
C GLY A 74 -21.71 -5.64 27.28
N PRO A 75 -20.39 -5.89 27.31
CA PRO A 75 -19.38 -4.83 27.46
C PRO A 75 -19.43 -3.75 26.36
N MET A 76 -19.74 -4.13 25.13
CA MET A 76 -19.90 -3.17 24.03
C MET A 76 -21.09 -2.23 24.29
N ARG A 77 -22.23 -2.79 24.68
CA ARG A 77 -23.44 -2.01 24.95
C ARG A 77 -23.25 -1.09 26.15
N GLU A 78 -22.71 -1.62 27.23
CA GLU A 78 -22.37 -0.85 28.44
C GLU A 78 -21.43 0.32 28.13
N PHE A 79 -20.43 0.10 27.28
CA PHE A 79 -19.52 1.16 26.84
C PHE A 79 -20.25 2.24 26.03
N LEU A 80 -21.12 1.84 25.09
CA LEU A 80 -21.83 2.79 24.23
C LEU A 80 -22.83 3.66 25.01
N ASP A 81 -23.52 3.05 25.99
CA ASP A 81 -24.44 3.75 26.91
C ASP A 81 -23.66 4.67 27.87
N ALA A 82 -22.45 4.30 28.29
CA ALA A 82 -21.60 5.15 29.14
C ALA A 82 -20.92 6.31 28.38
N THR A 83 -20.97 6.31 27.04
CA THR A 83 -20.25 7.25 26.17
C THR A 83 -21.18 7.92 25.16
N GLU A 84 -22.40 8.26 25.58
CA GLU A 84 -23.39 8.91 24.71
C GLU A 84 -22.81 10.10 23.94
N PRO A 85 -23.06 10.20 22.62
CA PRO A 85 -22.62 11.34 21.85
C PRO A 85 -23.37 12.61 22.28
N PRO A 86 -22.82 13.81 22.03
CA PRO A 86 -23.56 15.05 22.18
C PRO A 86 -24.87 15.02 21.37
N GLU A 87 -25.93 15.64 21.88
CA GLU A 87 -27.28 15.61 21.30
C GLU A 87 -27.32 15.99 19.81
N PHE A 88 -26.50 16.95 19.39
CA PHE A 88 -26.43 17.38 17.99
C PHE A 88 -25.79 16.36 17.03
N LEU A 89 -25.13 15.31 17.56
CA LEU A 89 -24.56 14.20 16.80
C LEU A 89 -25.37 12.91 16.95
N ASP A 90 -26.26 12.80 17.94
CA ASP A 90 -26.94 11.56 18.28
C ASP A 90 -27.73 10.97 17.09
N GLN A 91 -28.41 11.83 16.32
CA GLN A 91 -29.13 11.42 15.11
C GLN A 91 -28.24 11.11 13.88
N ARG A 92 -26.93 11.37 13.96
CA ARG A 92 -25.98 11.16 12.87
C ARG A 92 -24.99 10.03 13.17
N LEU A 93 -24.79 9.72 14.45
CA LEU A 93 -23.79 8.78 14.91
C LEU A 93 -24.46 7.61 15.64
N THR A 94 -25.06 6.72 14.85
CA THR A 94 -25.84 5.60 15.39
C THR A 94 -24.98 4.62 16.18
N THR A 95 -25.60 3.91 17.12
CA THR A 95 -24.97 2.88 17.95
C THR A 95 -24.27 1.81 17.13
N GLU A 96 -24.87 1.39 16.01
CA GLU A 96 -24.30 0.38 15.10
C GLU A 96 -23.03 0.89 14.42
N PHE A 97 -23.03 2.13 13.95
CA PHE A 97 -21.85 2.72 13.33
C PHE A 97 -20.72 2.94 14.35
N ARG A 98 -21.05 3.33 15.59
CA ARG A 98 -20.07 3.46 16.68
C ARG A 98 -19.46 2.10 17.03
N SER A 99 -20.28 1.07 17.17
CA SER A 99 -19.84 -0.32 17.36
C SER A 99 -18.92 -0.78 16.24
N TYR A 100 -19.28 -0.49 14.98
CA TYR A 100 -18.46 -0.79 13.81
C TYR A 100 -17.08 -0.09 13.85
N CYS A 101 -17.04 1.19 14.23
CA CYS A 101 -15.78 1.90 14.41
C CYS A 101 -14.89 1.24 15.48
N LEU A 102 -15.48 0.77 16.58
CA LEU A 102 -14.75 0.07 17.64
C LEU A 102 -14.22 -1.30 17.15
N ALA A 103 -15.03 -2.05 16.40
CA ALA A 103 -14.62 -3.31 15.78
C ALA A 103 -13.46 -3.12 14.77
N LEU A 104 -13.50 -2.07 13.96
CA LEU A 104 -12.40 -1.70 13.05
C LEU A 104 -11.10 -1.42 13.82
N ASN A 105 -11.19 -0.72 14.95
CA ASN A 105 -10.02 -0.46 15.79
C ASN A 105 -9.43 -1.75 16.38
N ALA A 106 -10.28 -2.68 16.81
CA ALA A 106 -9.85 -4.00 17.28
C ALA A 106 -9.20 -4.80 16.14
N LEU A 107 -9.79 -4.81 14.94
CA LEU A 107 -9.22 -5.49 13.77
C LEU A 107 -7.85 -4.91 13.40
N LYS A 108 -7.67 -3.59 13.46
CA LYS A 108 -6.37 -2.94 13.24
C LYS A 108 -5.30 -3.47 14.20
N GLN A 109 -5.63 -3.61 15.48
CA GLN A 109 -4.71 -4.17 16.47
C GLN A 109 -4.40 -5.65 16.17
N TRP A 110 -5.41 -6.43 15.78
CA TRP A 110 -5.24 -7.82 15.39
C TRP A 110 -4.32 -7.97 14.17
N VAL A 111 -4.57 -7.23 13.08
CA VAL A 111 -3.71 -7.23 11.87
C VAL A 111 -2.26 -6.86 12.21
N SER A 112 -2.07 -5.88 13.10
CA SER A 112 -0.73 -5.52 13.57
C SER A 112 -0.04 -6.66 14.32
N ALA A 113 -0.79 -7.41 15.14
CA ALA A 113 -0.26 -8.54 15.89
C ALA A 113 0.06 -9.73 14.98
N GLU A 114 -0.77 -10.02 13.98
CA GLU A 114 -0.54 -11.05 12.98
C GLU A 114 0.66 -10.72 12.09
N SER A 115 0.79 -9.45 11.66
CA SER A 115 1.97 -9.00 10.89
C SER A 115 3.26 -9.23 11.69
N ALA A 116 3.26 -8.89 12.98
CA ALA A 116 4.40 -9.17 13.86
C ALA A 116 4.64 -10.68 14.11
N ALA A 117 3.61 -11.52 14.02
CA ALA A 117 3.75 -12.96 14.07
C ALA A 117 4.40 -13.51 12.80
N THR A 118 4.00 -13.01 11.62
CA THR A 118 4.63 -13.33 10.33
C THR A 118 6.12 -12.97 10.34
N ASP A 119 6.49 -11.79 10.83
CA ASP A 119 7.90 -11.38 10.99
C ASP A 119 8.70 -12.32 11.92
N ARG A 120 8.03 -12.93 12.90
CA ARG A 120 8.63 -13.89 13.83
C ARG A 120 8.77 -15.28 13.26
N PHE A 121 7.97 -15.64 12.27
CA PHE A 121 7.86 -17.01 11.77
C PHE A 121 9.22 -17.60 11.37
N LEU A 122 10.00 -16.87 10.57
CA LEU A 122 11.31 -17.34 10.10
C LEU A 122 12.46 -16.93 11.02
N LEU A 123 12.52 -15.65 11.41
CA LEU A 123 13.71 -15.06 12.06
C LEU A 123 13.51 -14.76 13.55
N GLY A 124 12.34 -15.04 14.12
CA GLY A 124 12.07 -14.85 15.55
C GLY A 124 12.06 -13.39 15.98
N GLY A 125 11.59 -12.47 15.13
CA GLY A 125 11.36 -11.07 15.47
C GLY A 125 12.62 -10.20 15.45
N THR A 126 13.73 -10.77 14.97
CA THR A 126 15.02 -10.07 14.82
C THR A 126 15.38 -9.81 13.36
N ALA A 127 14.41 -10.00 12.45
CA ALA A 127 14.58 -9.90 11.00
C ALA A 127 15.32 -8.62 10.58
N ARG A 128 14.82 -7.46 11.03
CA ARG A 128 15.42 -6.14 10.69
C ARG A 128 16.87 -6.03 11.13
N THR A 129 17.16 -6.41 12.37
CA THR A 129 18.50 -6.34 12.95
C THR A 129 19.47 -7.28 12.23
N GLN A 130 19.04 -8.51 11.94
CA GLN A 130 19.89 -9.48 11.25
C GLN A 130 20.14 -9.07 9.79
N CYS A 131 19.11 -8.60 9.09
CA CYS A 131 19.26 -8.15 7.70
C CYS A 131 20.22 -6.95 7.60
N ARG A 132 20.11 -5.95 8.50
CA ARG A 132 21.04 -4.82 8.53
C ARG A 132 22.49 -5.23 8.78
N LYS A 133 22.73 -6.15 9.72
CA LYS A 133 24.08 -6.62 10.04
C LYS A 133 24.78 -7.35 8.89
N LEU A 134 23.99 -8.00 8.02
CA LEU A 134 24.50 -8.78 6.90
C LEU A 134 24.74 -7.95 5.64
N ALA A 135 24.17 -6.75 5.55
CA ALA A 135 24.26 -5.91 4.37
C ALA A 135 25.27 -4.78 4.56
N ASP A 136 26.41 -4.87 3.90
CA ASP A 136 27.41 -3.80 3.84
C ASP A 136 27.23 -2.88 2.61
N HIS A 137 26.44 -3.30 1.62
CA HIS A 137 26.14 -2.54 0.41
C HIS A 137 24.69 -2.72 -0.06
N CYS A 138 24.21 -1.76 -0.84
CA CYS A 138 22.92 -1.79 -1.49
C CYS A 138 23.00 -2.71 -2.70
N LEU A 139 22.16 -3.73 -2.75
CA LEU A 139 22.17 -4.68 -3.86
C LEU A 139 21.65 -4.13 -5.20
N VAL A 140 21.00 -2.96 -5.19
CA VAL A 140 20.52 -2.27 -6.40
C VAL A 140 21.60 -1.33 -6.94
N THR A 141 22.11 -0.42 -6.11
CA THR A 141 23.07 0.61 -6.57
C THR A 141 24.54 0.21 -6.41
N GLY A 142 24.84 -0.79 -5.58
CA GLY A 142 26.20 -1.16 -5.18
C GLY A 142 26.82 -0.24 -4.11
N ASP A 143 26.12 0.81 -3.68
CA ASP A 143 26.66 1.77 -2.71
C ASP A 143 26.78 1.15 -1.33
N LYS A 144 27.77 1.57 -0.56
CA LYS A 144 27.90 1.17 0.84
C LYS A 144 26.65 1.58 1.63
N LEU A 145 26.13 0.68 2.46
CA LEU A 145 25.06 0.99 3.39
C LEU A 145 25.65 1.53 4.69
N GLU A 146 25.29 2.76 5.03
CA GLU A 146 25.54 3.31 6.36
C GLU A 146 24.36 2.98 7.28
N ASP A 147 24.64 2.49 8.49
CA ASP A 147 23.62 1.99 9.45
C ASP A 147 22.45 2.96 9.69
N SER A 148 22.67 4.27 9.53
CA SER A 148 21.68 5.33 9.73
C SER A 148 20.76 5.60 8.53
N VAL A 149 21.05 5.07 7.33
CA VAL A 149 20.37 5.41 6.07
C VAL A 149 19.80 4.17 5.34
N VAL A 150 19.67 3.05 6.06
CA VAL A 150 19.19 1.78 5.50
C VAL A 150 17.66 1.70 5.50
N GLU A 151 17.09 1.74 4.29
CA GLU A 151 15.68 1.43 4.02
C GLU A 151 15.47 -0.10 3.97
N LEU A 152 14.31 -0.57 4.42
CA LEU A 152 13.97 -2.00 4.42
C LEU A 152 12.84 -2.27 3.42
N HIS A 153 13.24 -2.69 2.23
CA HIS A 153 12.33 -3.04 1.16
C HIS A 153 11.78 -4.45 1.33
N HIS A 154 10.49 -4.66 1.01
CA HIS A 154 9.89 -5.99 1.05
C HIS A 154 9.57 -6.41 -0.39
N PRO A 155 10.39 -7.28 -1.01
CA PRO A 155 10.31 -7.48 -2.45
C PRO A 155 9.01 -8.12 -2.92
N VAL A 156 8.42 -8.95 -2.05
CA VAL A 156 7.02 -9.39 -2.07
C VAL A 156 6.62 -9.42 -0.60
N ARG A 157 5.40 -8.95 -0.29
CA ARG A 157 4.86 -8.97 1.07
C ARG A 157 4.22 -10.32 1.38
N ASP A 158 5.02 -11.37 1.31
CA ASP A 158 4.65 -12.79 1.48
C ASP A 158 5.32 -13.46 2.69
N GLY A 159 5.85 -12.66 3.62
CA GLY A 159 6.54 -13.15 4.82
C GLY A 159 8.04 -13.40 4.66
N ARG A 160 8.61 -13.07 3.49
CA ARG A 160 10.06 -13.11 3.29
C ARG A 160 10.79 -12.00 4.06
N PRO A 161 12.06 -12.20 4.46
CA PRO A 161 12.85 -11.16 5.12
C PRO A 161 12.96 -9.87 4.30
N PRO A 162 13.01 -8.69 4.94
CA PRO A 162 13.24 -7.46 4.23
C PRO A 162 14.64 -7.43 3.61
N ILE A 163 14.77 -6.67 2.53
CA ILE A 163 16.01 -6.36 1.85
C ILE A 163 16.44 -4.94 2.25
N PRO A 164 17.61 -4.79 2.91
CA PRO A 164 18.32 -3.53 3.07
C PRO A 164 18.66 -2.89 1.74
N LEU A 165 18.20 -1.65 1.54
CA LEU A 165 18.53 -0.83 0.39
C LEU A 165 18.99 0.56 0.85
N SER A 166 19.77 1.23 -0.01
CA SER A 166 19.95 2.66 0.10
C SER A 166 18.64 3.35 -0.29
N LYS A 167 18.44 4.59 0.15
CA LYS A 167 17.29 5.40 -0.30
C LYS A 167 17.21 5.47 -1.83
N ALA A 168 18.35 5.68 -2.50
CA ALA A 168 18.42 5.72 -3.95
C ALA A 168 18.01 4.38 -4.60
N GLY A 169 18.48 3.25 -4.07
CA GLY A 169 18.10 1.93 -4.57
C GLY A 169 16.62 1.61 -4.33
N HIS A 170 16.06 2.04 -3.20
CA HIS A 170 14.63 1.92 -2.92
C HIS A 170 13.79 2.74 -3.89
N ASP A 171 14.17 3.98 -4.16
CA ASP A 171 13.50 4.83 -5.14
C ASP A 171 13.58 4.20 -6.55
N GLU A 172 14.76 3.70 -6.96
CA GLU A 172 14.96 3.07 -8.26
C GLU A 172 13.97 1.92 -8.50
N ILE A 173 13.77 1.04 -7.52
CA ILE A 173 12.83 -0.09 -7.67
C ILE A 173 11.37 0.32 -7.46
N GLU A 174 11.07 1.32 -6.63
CA GLU A 174 9.69 1.78 -6.43
C GLU A 174 9.12 2.44 -7.68
N PHE A 175 9.89 3.29 -8.33
CA PHE A 175 9.40 4.06 -9.48
C PHE A 175 9.44 3.25 -10.79
N THR A 176 10.28 2.22 -10.88
CA THR A 176 10.32 1.33 -12.06
C THR A 176 9.17 0.29 -12.07
N THR A 177 8.31 0.25 -11.03
CA THR A 177 7.08 -0.59 -10.98
C THR A 177 5.81 0.10 -11.40
N ALA A 178 5.94 1.21 -12.11
CA ALA A 178 5.04 1.42 -13.21
C ALA A 178 5.20 0.23 -14.18
N SER A 179 4.36 -0.80 -14.04
CA SER A 179 4.44 -2.04 -14.80
C SER A 179 4.72 -1.78 -16.28
N SER A 180 5.56 -2.62 -16.87
CA SER A 180 5.76 -2.72 -18.32
C SER A 180 4.47 -2.91 -19.12
N ASP A 181 3.35 -3.19 -18.44
CA ASP A 181 2.03 -3.36 -19.03
C ASP A 181 1.24 -2.04 -19.18
N ASP A 182 1.74 -0.93 -18.65
CA ASP A 182 1.12 0.40 -18.78
C ASP A 182 2.15 1.47 -19.21
N PRO A 183 2.67 1.39 -20.45
CA PRO A 183 3.59 2.39 -21.01
C PRO A 183 3.01 3.81 -20.95
N ILE A 184 1.68 3.92 -21.01
CA ILE A 184 0.95 5.19 -20.91
C ILE A 184 1.09 5.75 -19.49
N GLY A 185 0.75 4.98 -18.46
CA GLY A 185 0.87 5.43 -17.08
C GLY A 185 2.30 5.72 -16.63
N ILE A 186 3.31 5.05 -17.20
CA ILE A 186 4.72 5.41 -17.02
C ILE A 186 4.98 6.83 -17.53
N ALA A 187 4.65 7.08 -18.81
CA ALA A 187 4.89 8.37 -19.46
C ALA A 187 4.15 9.51 -18.74
N LEU A 188 2.90 9.28 -18.34
CA LEU A 188 2.08 10.27 -17.64
C LEU A 188 2.64 10.62 -16.26
N ARG A 189 3.12 9.62 -15.49
CA ARG A 189 3.72 9.83 -14.17
C ARG A 189 5.02 10.64 -14.24
N GLU A 190 5.85 10.39 -15.25
CA GLU A 190 7.09 11.14 -15.43
C GLU A 190 6.82 12.62 -15.74
N ILE A 191 5.86 12.91 -16.64
CA ILE A 191 5.46 14.30 -16.94
C ILE A 191 4.86 14.99 -15.71
N LYS A 192 4.06 14.26 -14.93
CA LYS A 192 3.49 14.75 -13.66
C LYS A 192 4.59 15.17 -12.69
N ARG A 193 5.65 14.35 -12.56
CA ARG A 193 6.80 14.59 -11.67
C ARG A 193 7.60 15.83 -12.11
N GLN A 194 7.97 15.91 -13.39
CA GLN A 194 8.78 17.02 -13.91
C GLN A 194 8.11 18.39 -13.73
N GLY A 195 6.78 18.44 -13.71
CA GLY A 195 6.02 19.68 -13.53
C GLY A 195 5.46 19.90 -12.13
N ASN A 196 5.72 19.02 -11.15
CA ASN A 196 5.06 18.99 -9.84
C ASN A 196 3.52 19.13 -9.93
N ARG A 197 2.88 18.32 -10.78
CA ARG A 197 1.46 18.44 -11.12
C ARG A 197 0.60 17.38 -10.42
N SER A 198 -0.72 17.60 -10.40
CA SER A 198 -1.70 16.64 -9.87
C SER A 198 -2.53 15.99 -10.98
N TRP A 199 -3.15 14.84 -10.70
CA TRP A 199 -4.05 14.17 -11.65
C TRP A 199 -5.32 14.99 -11.92
N VAL A 200 -5.80 15.75 -10.92
CA VAL A 200 -6.90 16.73 -11.09
C VAL A 200 -6.54 17.77 -12.15
N MET A 201 -5.29 18.22 -12.20
CA MET A 201 -4.85 19.15 -13.25
C MET A 201 -4.85 18.51 -14.64
N LEU A 202 -4.53 17.22 -14.76
CA LEU A 202 -4.61 16.51 -16.04
C LEU A 202 -6.07 16.43 -16.50
N ARG A 203 -6.98 15.99 -15.63
CA ARG A 203 -8.42 15.91 -15.90
C ARG A 203 -8.97 17.26 -16.39
N LYS A 204 -8.76 18.32 -15.61
CA LYS A 204 -9.19 19.69 -15.98
C LYS A 204 -8.60 20.15 -17.32
N GLY A 205 -7.36 19.78 -17.59
CA GLY A 205 -6.69 20.09 -18.85
C GLY A 205 -7.33 19.39 -20.04
N CYS A 206 -7.66 18.11 -19.92
CA CYS A 206 -8.35 17.33 -20.96
C CYS A 206 -9.77 17.87 -21.20
N MET A 207 -10.57 18.03 -20.13
CA MET A 207 -11.93 18.60 -20.20
C MET A 207 -11.94 19.95 -20.94
N ALA A 208 -11.04 20.85 -20.57
CA ALA A 208 -10.98 22.17 -21.19
C ALA A 208 -10.43 22.19 -22.64
N LEU A 209 -9.85 21.08 -23.12
CA LEU A 209 -9.38 20.93 -24.51
C LEU A 209 -10.42 20.24 -25.40
N ILE A 210 -11.32 19.43 -24.82
CA ILE A 210 -12.48 18.85 -25.51
C ILE A 210 -13.71 19.77 -25.52
N GLY A 211 -13.61 20.92 -24.86
CA GLY A 211 -14.66 21.96 -24.86
C GLY A 211 -15.63 21.88 -23.69
N GLU A 212 -15.34 21.06 -22.67
CA GLU A 212 -16.11 21.05 -21.43
C GLU A 212 -15.81 22.27 -20.56
N ASP A 213 -16.81 22.72 -19.82
CA ASP A 213 -16.70 23.86 -18.91
C ASP A 213 -15.97 23.44 -17.62
N VAL A 214 -14.95 24.23 -17.24
CA VAL A 214 -14.13 23.99 -16.05
C VAL A 214 -14.18 25.26 -15.20
N THR A 215 -15.19 25.34 -14.34
CA THR A 215 -15.53 26.54 -13.56
C THR A 215 -14.68 26.71 -12.30
N ASP A 216 -14.14 25.61 -11.76
CA ASP A 216 -13.45 25.60 -10.46
C ASP A 216 -11.92 25.73 -10.60
N THR A 217 -11.45 26.74 -11.33
CA THR A 217 -10.01 26.96 -11.51
C THR A 217 -9.66 28.40 -11.90
N THR A 218 -8.44 28.83 -11.59
CA THR A 218 -7.93 30.13 -12.06
C THR A 218 -7.39 30.02 -13.49
N ALA A 219 -7.35 31.12 -14.23
CA ALA A 219 -6.82 31.14 -15.60
C ALA A 219 -5.38 30.60 -15.71
N ALA A 220 -4.54 30.89 -14.71
CA ALA A 220 -3.16 30.40 -14.65
C ALA A 220 -3.08 28.89 -14.42
N VAL A 221 -3.91 28.36 -13.51
CA VAL A 221 -3.99 26.91 -13.27
C VAL A 221 -4.55 26.20 -14.49
N LEU A 222 -5.57 26.77 -15.15
CA LEU A 222 -6.13 26.23 -16.40
C LEU A 222 -5.10 26.18 -17.53
N ALA A 223 -4.29 27.22 -17.70
CA ALA A 223 -3.22 27.23 -18.70
C ALA A 223 -2.16 26.16 -18.42
N SER A 224 -1.79 25.98 -17.14
CA SER A 224 -0.86 24.92 -16.71
C SER A 224 -1.47 23.52 -16.92
N SER A 225 -2.75 23.34 -16.61
CA SER A 225 -3.53 22.13 -16.85
C SER A 225 -3.60 21.78 -18.33
N LYS A 226 -3.92 22.73 -19.22
CA LYS A 226 -3.90 22.52 -20.68
C LYS A 226 -2.50 22.15 -21.19
N THR A 227 -1.46 22.76 -20.62
CA THR A 227 -0.07 22.41 -20.94
C THR A 227 0.27 20.98 -20.51
N PHE A 228 -0.24 20.55 -19.35
CA PHE A 228 -0.08 19.18 -18.89
C PHE A 228 -0.78 18.19 -19.81
N ALA A 229 -2.05 18.44 -20.15
CA ALA A 229 -2.83 17.60 -21.06
C ALA A 229 -2.18 17.48 -22.46
N ARG A 230 -1.61 18.57 -23.01
CA ARG A 230 -0.87 18.50 -24.29
C ARG A 230 0.38 17.63 -24.21
N LYS A 231 1.17 17.75 -23.14
CA LYS A 231 2.35 16.89 -22.93
C LYS A 231 1.94 15.42 -22.73
N ALA A 232 0.87 15.18 -21.99
CA ALA A 232 0.31 13.85 -21.78
C ALA A 232 -0.16 13.20 -23.09
N ASN A 233 -0.93 13.93 -23.90
CA ASN A 233 -1.36 13.50 -25.23
C ASN A 233 -0.15 13.20 -26.14
N GLN A 234 0.85 14.06 -26.17
CA GLN A 234 2.06 13.85 -26.98
C GLN A 234 2.84 12.60 -26.56
N ALA A 235 2.96 12.33 -25.26
CA ALA A 235 3.77 11.22 -24.76
C ALA A 235 3.04 9.87 -24.74
N SER A 236 1.71 9.88 -24.62
CA SER A 236 0.90 8.66 -24.60
C SER A 236 0.32 8.28 -25.96
N GLY A 237 0.19 9.23 -26.89
CA GLY A 237 -0.52 9.04 -28.15
C GLY A 237 -2.05 8.96 -28.01
N LEU A 238 -2.59 9.06 -26.79
CA LEU A 238 -4.02 9.01 -26.53
C LEU A 238 -4.71 10.34 -26.83
N THR A 239 -5.97 10.30 -27.28
CA THR A 239 -6.83 11.49 -27.33
C THR A 239 -7.14 12.01 -25.93
N TYR A 240 -7.68 13.23 -25.83
CA TYR A 240 -8.03 13.80 -24.52
C TYR A 240 -9.15 13.02 -23.83
N GLU A 241 -10.11 12.50 -24.60
CA GLU A 241 -11.18 11.61 -24.14
C GLU A 241 -10.60 10.29 -23.60
N ALA A 242 -9.71 9.64 -24.36
CA ALA A 242 -9.06 8.40 -23.93
C ALA A 242 -8.18 8.60 -22.68
N LEU A 243 -7.59 9.78 -22.49
CA LEU A 243 -6.89 10.13 -21.25
C LEU A 243 -7.86 10.28 -20.06
N LEU A 244 -9.07 10.79 -20.28
CA LEU A 244 -10.09 10.86 -19.23
C LEU A 244 -10.58 9.46 -18.85
N ASP A 245 -10.79 8.59 -19.84
CA ASP A 245 -11.16 7.19 -19.61
C ASP A 245 -10.09 6.45 -18.82
N TRP A 246 -8.82 6.58 -19.23
CA TRP A 246 -7.70 6.01 -18.49
C TRP A 246 -7.63 6.53 -17.05
N LEU A 247 -7.89 7.83 -16.81
CA LEU A 247 -7.97 8.38 -15.45
C LEU A 247 -9.12 7.76 -14.64
N ASN A 248 -10.28 7.54 -15.25
CA ASN A 248 -11.43 6.93 -14.60
C ASN A 248 -11.16 5.47 -14.23
N GLU A 249 -10.64 4.67 -15.17
CA GLU A 249 -10.27 3.26 -14.97
C GLU A 249 -9.25 3.10 -13.83
N ASN A 250 -8.33 4.04 -13.70
CA ASN A 250 -7.30 4.04 -12.67
C ASN A 250 -7.71 4.75 -11.37
N ASN A 251 -8.94 5.28 -11.28
CA ASN A 251 -9.45 6.06 -10.14
C ASN A 251 -8.54 7.25 -9.76
N LEU A 252 -8.11 8.02 -10.76
CA LEU A 252 -7.20 9.16 -10.61
C LEU A 252 -7.90 10.49 -10.93
N GLY A 253 -7.53 11.52 -10.17
CA GLY A 253 -7.95 12.90 -10.44
C GLY A 253 -9.43 13.19 -10.15
N ASN A 254 -10.02 12.43 -9.24
CA ASN A 254 -11.30 12.74 -8.59
C ASN A 254 -11.12 13.85 -7.54
#